data_AF-A0A941P653-F1
#
_entry.id   AF-A0A941P653-F1
#
_cell.length_a   1.000
_cell.length_b   1.000
_cell.length_c   1.000
_cell.angle_alpha   90.00
_cell.angle_beta   90.00
_cell.angle_gamma   90.00
#
_symmetry.space_group_name_H-M   'P 1'
#
loop_
_entity.id
_entity.type
_entity.pdbx_description
1 polymer ?
#
loop_
_entity_poly.entity_id
_entity_poly.type
_entity_poly.pdbx_seq_one_letter_code
_entity_poly.pdbx_strand_id
1 'polypeptide(L)'
;MTHPVPAILQLRVAETQPLNPLIRMIRLCAVDGGVLPGFDAGAHLRVQVELPDGQTDWRHYSLINLSPDPGACAAPSAYTIAVRREDEGRGGSRYMHERVQAGQLLSVEAPKNEFPLHG
;
A
#
# COMPACT_ATOMS: atom_id res chain seq x y z
N MET A 1 22.11 8.69 16.03
CA MET A 1 21.74 7.42 15.36
C MET A 1 20.93 7.79 14.14
N THR A 2 21.48 7.65 12.94
CA THR A 2 20.78 7.95 11.68
C THR A 2 19.88 6.77 11.34
N HIS A 3 18.56 6.94 11.49
CA HIS A 3 17.61 5.99 10.90
C HIS A 3 17.78 6.06 9.37
N PRO A 4 18.01 4.93 8.67
CA PRO A 4 18.06 4.94 7.23
C PRO A 4 16.74 5.46 6.67
N VAL A 5 16.81 6.39 5.72
CA VAL A 5 15.62 6.85 4.99
C VAL A 5 15.07 5.64 4.23
N PRO A 6 13.80 5.26 4.45
CA PRO A 6 13.21 4.13 3.76
C PRO A 6 13.21 4.37 2.25
N ALA A 7 13.50 3.34 1.46
CA ALA A 7 13.44 3.42 0.01
C ALA A 7 12.00 3.74 -0.42
N ILE A 8 11.83 4.82 -1.20
CA ILE A 8 10.56 5.18 -1.81
C ILE A 8 10.48 4.50 -3.18
N LEU A 9 9.47 3.68 -3.35
CA LEU A 9 9.08 3.04 -4.60
C LEU A 9 8.04 3.92 -5.30
N GLN A 10 8.18 4.05 -6.62
CA GLN A 10 7.08 4.51 -7.47
C GLN A 10 6.33 3.28 -7.96
N LEU A 11 5.09 3.11 -7.51
CA LEU A 11 4.25 1.96 -7.86
C LEU A 11 3.05 2.41 -8.69
N ARG A 12 2.70 1.61 -9.69
CA ARG A 12 1.50 1.81 -10.49
C ARG A 12 0.33 1.08 -9.85
N VAL A 13 -0.82 1.75 -9.78
CA VAL A 13 -2.09 1.13 -9.44
C VAL A 13 -2.49 0.21 -10.59
N ALA A 14 -2.34 -1.09 -10.40
CA ALA A 14 -2.72 -2.08 -11.42
C ALA A 14 -4.24 -2.22 -11.46
N GLU A 15 -4.88 -2.22 -10.30
CA GLU A 15 -6.31 -2.48 -10.17
C GLU A 15 -6.86 -1.85 -8.88
N THR A 16 -8.12 -1.47 -8.93
CA THR A 16 -8.89 -1.08 -7.74
C THR A 16 -10.23 -1.78 -7.77
N GLN A 17 -10.65 -2.34 -6.64
CA GLN A 17 -11.92 -3.05 -6.53
C GLN A 17 -12.67 -2.61 -5.26
N PRO A 18 -13.87 -2.03 -5.36
CA PRO A 18 -14.73 -1.86 -4.19
C PRO A 18 -15.22 -3.23 -3.72
N LEU A 19 -14.97 -3.57 -2.45
CA LEU A 19 -15.47 -4.80 -1.84
C LEU A 19 -16.84 -4.56 -1.17
N ASN A 20 -17.01 -3.36 -0.61
CA ASN A 20 -18.27 -2.84 -0.08
C ASN A 20 -18.16 -1.29 -0.01
N PRO A 21 -19.20 -0.56 0.44
CA PRO A 21 -19.15 0.91 0.49
C PRO A 21 -18.03 1.52 1.37
N LEU A 22 -17.49 0.75 2.32
CA LEU A 22 -16.47 1.19 3.27
C LEU A 22 -15.07 0.62 2.98
N ILE A 23 -14.95 -0.44 2.18
CA ILE A 23 -13.68 -1.13 1.94
C ILE A 23 -13.40 -1.20 0.44
N ARG A 24 -12.20 -0.74 0.06
CA ARG A 24 -11.68 -0.82 -1.30
C ARG A 24 -10.35 -1.54 -1.30
N MET A 25 -10.21 -2.55 -2.17
CA MET A 25 -8.96 -3.24 -2.42
C MET A 25 -8.18 -2.53 -3.53
N ILE A 26 -6.86 -2.42 -3.36
CA ILE A 26 -5.97 -1.79 -4.32
C ILE A 26 -4.76 -2.71 -4.54
N ARG A 27 -4.45 -2.96 -5.82
CA ARG A 27 -3.26 -3.71 -6.25
C ARG A 27 -2.24 -2.74 -6.85
N LEU A 28 -1.01 -2.85 -6.36
CA LEU A 28 0.13 -1.99 -6.74
C LEU A 28 1.22 -2.84 -7.36
N CYS A 29 1.70 -2.49 -8.56
CA CYS A 29 2.79 -3.19 -9.23
C CYS A 29 3.95 -2.25 -9.55
N ALA A 30 5.12 -2.84 -9.82
CA ALA A 30 6.26 -2.08 -10.32
C ALA A 30 5.92 -1.42 -11.67
N VAL A 31 6.42 -0.21 -11.89
CA VAL A 31 6.16 0.56 -13.12
C VAL A 31 6.72 -0.14 -14.36
N ASP A 32 7.89 -0.74 -14.21
CA ASP A 32 8.62 -1.51 -15.23
C ASP A 32 8.12 -2.96 -15.40
N GLY A 33 7.15 -3.39 -14.57
CA GLY A 33 6.64 -4.76 -14.58
C GLY A 33 7.55 -5.78 -13.88
N GLY A 34 8.60 -5.34 -13.19
CA GLY A 34 9.47 -6.18 -12.39
C GLY A 34 8.81 -6.71 -11.11
N VAL A 35 9.60 -7.47 -10.34
CA VAL A 35 9.21 -7.94 -9.01
C VAL A 35 9.44 -6.87 -7.95
N LEU A 36 8.65 -6.91 -6.90
CA LEU A 36 8.75 -6.00 -5.77
C LEU A 36 9.59 -6.62 -4.65
N PRO A 37 10.15 -5.79 -3.73
CA PRO A 37 10.76 -6.30 -2.50
C PRO A 37 9.82 -7.24 -1.75
N GLY A 38 10.36 -8.32 -1.21
CA GLY A 38 9.59 -9.27 -0.41
C GLY A 38 9.10 -8.68 0.92
N PHE A 39 8.14 -9.37 1.54
CA PHE A 39 7.61 -8.98 2.85
C PHE A 39 7.17 -10.19 3.68
N ASP A 40 7.20 -10.04 5.00
CA ASP A 40 6.73 -11.05 5.95
C ASP A 40 5.30 -10.77 6.43
N ALA A 41 4.66 -11.76 7.05
CA ALA A 41 3.38 -11.58 7.70
C ALA A 41 3.44 -10.43 8.74
N GLY A 42 2.41 -9.57 8.74
CA GLY A 42 2.35 -8.37 9.57
C GLY A 42 2.97 -7.12 8.94
N ALA A 43 3.64 -7.24 7.79
CA ALA A 43 4.19 -6.09 7.10
C ALA A 43 3.11 -5.13 6.57
N HIS A 44 3.47 -3.86 6.49
CA HIS A 44 2.61 -2.80 5.96
C HIS A 44 3.40 -1.86 5.06
N LEU A 45 2.67 -1.16 4.19
CA LEU A 45 3.17 -0.10 3.34
C LEU A 45 2.83 1.26 3.95
N ARG A 46 3.65 2.27 3.66
CA ARG A 46 3.27 3.67 3.83
C ARG A 46 3.05 4.29 2.46
N VAL A 47 1.86 4.80 2.21
CA VAL A 47 1.47 5.41 0.93
C VAL A 47 1.30 6.91 1.14
N GLN A 48 1.94 7.71 0.29
CA GLN A 48 1.77 9.16 0.30
C GLN A 48 0.41 9.51 -0.31
N VAL A 49 -0.34 10.38 0.36
CA VAL A 49 -1.65 10.88 -0.08
C VAL A 49 -1.68 12.40 -0.04
N GLU A 50 -2.51 13.00 -0.88
CA GLU A 50 -2.83 14.43 -0.80
C GLU A 50 -4.06 14.63 0.09
N LEU A 51 -3.97 15.57 1.03
CA LEU A 51 -5.05 15.97 1.90
C LEU A 51 -5.88 17.10 1.27
N PRO A 52 -7.12 17.35 1.75
CA PRO A 52 -7.98 18.39 1.18
C PRO A 52 -7.40 19.82 1.22
N ASP A 53 -6.46 20.07 2.13
CA ASP A 53 -5.76 21.36 2.26
C ASP A 53 -4.53 21.47 1.33
N GLY A 54 -4.30 20.48 0.47
CA GLY A 54 -3.18 20.41 -0.46
C GLY A 54 -1.86 19.91 0.16
N GLN A 55 -1.84 19.60 1.46
CA GLN A 55 -0.66 19.01 2.08
C GLN A 55 -0.55 17.52 1.76
N THR A 56 0.66 16.96 1.83
CA THR A 56 0.86 15.52 1.72
C THR A 56 0.94 14.86 3.10
N ASP A 57 0.45 13.64 3.21
CA ASP A 57 0.50 12.82 4.41
C ASP A 57 0.85 11.37 4.07
N TRP A 58 1.32 10.59 5.04
CA TRP A 58 1.68 9.18 4.83
C TRP A 58 0.73 8.25 5.59
N ARG A 59 0.09 7.32 4.88
CA ARG A 59 -0.89 6.39 5.46
C ARG A 59 -0.39 4.96 5.46
N HIS A 60 -0.58 4.27 6.58
CA HIS A 60 -0.16 2.89 6.77
C HIS A 60 -1.28 1.95 6.31
N TYR A 61 -0.94 0.96 5.49
CA TYR A 61 -1.86 -0.09 5.05
C TYR A 61 -1.18 -1.45 5.12
N SER A 62 -1.78 -2.39 5.83
CA SER A 62 -1.27 -3.76 5.93
C SER A 62 -1.28 -4.46 4.58
N LEU A 63 -0.20 -5.20 4.30
CA LEU A 63 -0.10 -6.04 3.11
C LEU A 63 -0.97 -7.28 3.27
N ILE A 64 -1.60 -7.67 2.18
CA ILE A 64 -2.44 -8.87 2.09
C ILE A 64 -1.75 -9.84 1.13
N ASN A 65 -1.46 -11.04 1.61
CA ASN A 65 -1.14 -12.17 0.75
C ASN A 65 -2.42 -12.96 0.47
N LEU A 66 -2.83 -13.00 -0.80
CA LEU A 66 -3.96 -13.81 -1.27
C LEU A 66 -3.51 -15.12 -1.93
N SER A 67 -2.20 -15.33 -2.09
CA SER A 67 -1.65 -16.55 -2.68
C SER A 67 -1.62 -17.68 -1.65
N PRO A 68 -1.99 -18.92 -2.03
CA PRO A 68 -1.79 -20.08 -1.18
C PRO A 68 -0.32 -20.50 -1.09
N ASP A 69 0.54 -20.01 -1.99
CA ASP A 69 1.99 -20.26 -1.97
C ASP A 69 2.67 -19.37 -0.91
N PRO A 70 3.31 -19.95 0.12
CA PRO A 70 4.08 -19.19 1.12
C PRO A 70 5.26 -18.43 0.52
N GLY A 71 5.82 -18.90 -0.60
CA GLY A 71 6.95 -18.27 -1.28
C GLY A 71 6.56 -17.03 -2.09
N ALA A 72 5.27 -16.79 -2.34
CA ALA A 72 4.79 -15.68 -3.16
C ALA A 72 5.17 -14.30 -2.61
N CYS A 73 5.42 -14.20 -1.30
CA CYS A 73 5.82 -12.96 -0.66
C CYS A 73 7.31 -12.65 -0.79
N ALA A 74 8.16 -13.57 -1.26
CA ALA A 74 9.61 -13.34 -1.35
C ALA A 74 9.98 -12.37 -2.50
N ALA A 75 9.24 -12.42 -3.60
CA ALA A 75 9.42 -11.55 -4.77
C ALA A 75 8.08 -11.33 -5.50
N PRO A 76 7.09 -10.66 -4.86
CA PRO A 76 5.75 -10.56 -5.42
C PRO A 76 5.72 -9.66 -6.66
N SER A 77 4.88 -10.01 -7.64
CA SER A 77 4.63 -9.15 -8.80
C SER A 77 3.73 -7.94 -8.48
N ALA A 78 3.03 -7.99 -7.35
CA ALA A 78 2.19 -6.91 -6.86
C ALA A 78 2.01 -6.96 -5.34
N TYR A 79 1.84 -5.78 -4.74
CA TYR A 79 1.31 -5.63 -3.39
C TYR A 79 -0.20 -5.46 -3.42
N THR A 80 -0.89 -6.04 -2.45
CA THR A 80 -2.33 -5.87 -2.25
C THR A 80 -2.61 -5.25 -0.88
N ILE A 81 -3.45 -4.21 -0.86
CA ILE A 81 -3.92 -3.56 0.37
C ILE A 81 -5.43 -3.43 0.36
N ALA A 82 -6.05 -3.39 1.55
CA ALA A 82 -7.45 -3.03 1.73
C ALA A 82 -7.54 -1.72 2.51
N VAL A 83 -8.23 -0.74 1.93
CA VAL A 83 -8.38 0.60 2.50
C VAL A 83 -9.79 0.75 3.05
N ARG A 84 -9.89 0.98 4.35
CA ARG A 84 -11.15 1.40 5.00
C ARG A 84 -11.35 2.90 4.83
N ARG A 85 -12.56 3.28 4.43
CA ARG A 85 -13.02 4.68 4.36
C ARG A 85 -13.37 5.18 5.76
N GLU A 86 -12.86 6.36 6.09
CA GLU A 86 -13.14 7.07 7.33
C GLU A 86 -13.42 8.53 6.99
N ASP A 87 -14.68 8.92 6.98
CA ASP A 87 -15.11 10.25 6.51
C ASP A 87 -14.75 11.37 7.50
N GLU A 88 -14.74 11.07 8.80
CA GLU A 88 -14.39 12.02 9.87
C GLU A 88 -12.87 12.13 10.10
N GLY A 89 -12.06 11.39 9.35
CA GLY A 89 -10.61 11.45 9.43
C GLY A 89 -10.03 12.70 8.74
N ARG A 90 -8.70 12.81 8.75
CA ARG A 90 -7.96 13.89 8.08
C ARG A 90 -8.08 13.89 6.53
N GLY A 91 -8.79 12.93 5.95
CA GLY A 91 -9.06 12.84 4.51
C GLY A 91 -8.20 11.85 3.71
N GLY A 92 -7.19 11.22 4.32
CA GLY A 92 -6.30 10.29 3.60
C GLY A 92 -7.01 9.04 3.06
N SER A 93 -7.88 8.42 3.84
CA SER A 93 -8.68 7.28 3.38
C SER A 93 -9.67 7.67 2.28
N ARG A 94 -10.29 8.85 2.40
CA ARG A 94 -11.13 9.43 1.33
C ARG A 94 -10.34 9.64 0.04
N TYR A 95 -9.12 10.18 0.10
CA TYR A 95 -8.26 10.32 -1.08
C TYR A 95 -8.03 8.96 -1.77
N MET A 96 -7.71 7.93 -1.00
CA MET A 96 -7.53 6.56 -1.51
C MET A 96 -8.80 5.96 -2.13
N HIS A 97 -9.99 6.39 -1.69
CA HIS A 97 -11.27 5.95 -2.23
C HIS A 97 -11.71 6.75 -3.47
N GLU A 98 -11.51 8.06 -3.47
CA GLU A 98 -12.09 8.97 -4.48
C GLU A 98 -11.12 9.30 -5.61
N ARG A 99 -9.82 9.40 -5.31
CA ARG A 99 -8.80 9.92 -6.24
C ARG A 99 -7.92 8.84 -6.84
N VAL A 100 -7.65 7.78 -6.09
CA VAL A 100 -6.80 6.68 -6.55
C VAL A 100 -7.53 5.84 -7.61
N GLN A 101 -6.95 5.69 -8.79
CA GLN A 101 -7.51 4.95 -9.92
C GLN A 101 -6.44 4.08 -10.60
N ALA A 102 -6.87 3.03 -11.30
CA ALA A 102 -5.97 2.21 -12.10
C ALA A 102 -5.16 3.05 -13.10
N GLY A 103 -3.88 2.70 -13.28
CA GLY A 103 -2.92 3.42 -14.10
C GLY A 103 -2.17 4.55 -13.39
N GLN A 104 -2.66 5.06 -12.26
CA GLN A 104 -1.97 6.12 -11.52
C GLN A 104 -0.69 5.63 -10.84
N LEU A 105 0.24 6.57 -10.59
CA LEU A 105 1.46 6.32 -9.85
C LEU A 105 1.32 6.82 -8.40
N LEU A 106 1.81 6.02 -7.46
CA LEU A 106 1.84 6.35 -6.04
C LEU A 106 3.27 6.24 -5.50
N SER A 107 3.63 7.19 -4.63
CA SER A 107 4.83 7.11 -3.81
C SER A 107 4.58 6.21 -2.60
N VAL A 108 5.37 5.16 -2.46
CA VAL A 108 5.18 4.12 -1.45
C VAL A 108 6.51 3.82 -0.77
N GLU A 109 6.60 3.90 0.55
CA GLU A 109 7.76 3.35 1.25
C GLU A 109 7.73 1.83 1.19
N ALA A 110 8.88 1.21 0.93
CA ALA A 110 9.03 -0.25 0.91
C ALA A 110 8.46 -0.91 2.19
N PRO A 111 7.99 -2.17 2.11
CA PRO A 111 7.38 -2.86 3.25
C PRO A 111 8.21 -2.77 4.52
N LYS A 112 7.54 -2.42 5.63
CA LYS A 112 8.10 -2.48 6.98
C LYS A 112 7.30 -3.47 7.80
N ASN A 113 8.00 -4.27 8.60
CA ASN A 113 7.37 -5.15 9.57
C ASN A 113 7.66 -4.65 10.99
N GLU A 114 6.73 -3.85 11.52
CA GLU A 114 6.79 -3.38 12.92
C GLU A 114 6.06 -4.35 13.88
N PHE A 115 5.45 -5.41 13.35
CA PHE A 115 4.72 -6.43 14.10
C PHE A 115 5.14 -7.84 13.66
N PRO A 116 6.42 -8.23 13.83
CA PRO A 116 6.87 -9.56 13.50
C PRO A 116 6.12 -10.59 14.36
N LEU A 117 5.58 -11.62 13.71
CA LEU A 117 5.03 -12.77 14.41
C LEU A 117 6.20 -13.61 14.94
N HIS A 118 6.40 -13.58 16.26
CA HIS A 118 7.29 -14.51 16.93
C HIS A 118 6.53 -15.81 17.17
N GLY A 119 6.99 -16.89 16.53
CA GLY A 119 6.57 -18.25 16.82
C GLY A 119 7.31 -18.82 18.03
#